data_AF-A0AAX7UX47-F1
#
_entry.id   AF-A0AAX7UX47-F1
#
_cell.length_a   1.000
_cell.length_b   1.000
_cell.length_c   1.000
_cell.angle_alpha   90.00
_cell.angle_beta   90.00
_cell.angle_gamma   90.00
#
_symmetry.space_group_name_H-M   'P 1'
#
loop_
_entity.id
_entity.type
_entity.pdbx_description
1 polymer ?
#
loop_
_entity_poly.entity_id
_entity_poly.type
_entity_poly.pdbx_seq_one_letter_code
_entity_poly.pdbx_strand_id
1 'polypeptide(L)'
;MPVFSGLLKVRVCEAVDLKPTPWALRHAVGKSGSFLLDPYLALNLDQTRLGQTATRTKTNSPVWHQEFCTEVREGRSLELSVFHDAPIGYDDFVANCTIQLEDLLQNGTRHYEDWELFGLALHLVWASQVRLAVALSQFIAFLLSLCTRRNRSCCFL
;
A
#
# COMPACT_ATOMS: atom_id res chain seq x y z
N MET A 1 10.44 -11.18 -19.01
CA MET A 1 10.09 -10.12 -18.04
C MET A 1 10.68 -10.52 -16.70
N PRO A 2 11.29 -9.60 -15.95
CA PRO A 2 11.90 -9.92 -14.65
C PRO A 2 10.81 -10.36 -13.65
N VAL A 3 11.12 -11.35 -12.83
CA VAL A 3 10.24 -11.87 -11.78
C VAL A 3 10.99 -11.94 -10.46
N PHE A 4 10.30 -11.71 -9.35
CA PHE A 4 10.90 -11.75 -8.02
C PHE A 4 10.93 -13.18 -7.48
N SER A 5 12.09 -13.65 -7.03
CA SER A 5 12.20 -14.90 -6.29
C SER A 5 13.07 -14.67 -5.05
N GLY A 6 12.56 -15.05 -3.89
CA GLY A 6 13.22 -14.80 -2.61
C GLY A 6 12.24 -14.60 -1.47
N LEU A 7 12.73 -14.06 -0.35
CA LEU A 7 11.89 -13.75 0.80
C LEU A 7 11.27 -12.37 0.65
N LEU A 8 9.94 -12.30 0.71
CA LEU A 8 9.18 -11.05 0.73
C LEU A 8 8.66 -10.80 2.15
N LYS A 9 9.08 -9.68 2.75
CA LYS A 9 8.54 -9.18 4.02
C LYS A 9 7.79 -7.89 3.75
N VAL A 10 6.50 -7.84 4.08
CA VAL A 10 5.62 -6.68 3.91
C VAL A 10 5.10 -6.25 5.28
N ARG A 11 5.39 -5.02 5.69
CA ARG A 11 4.73 -4.39 6.84
C ARG A 11 3.65 -3.44 6.36
N VAL A 12 2.41 -3.66 6.78
CA VAL A 12 1.27 -2.77 6.55
C VAL A 12 1.12 -1.89 7.79
N CYS A 13 1.51 -0.62 7.68
CA CYS A 13 1.47 0.31 8.81
C CYS A 13 0.07 0.91 9.03
N GLU A 14 -0.37 1.80 8.16
CA GLU A 14 -1.65 2.50 8.30
C GLU A 14 -2.23 2.85 6.93
N ALA A 15 -3.48 3.29 6.90
CA ALA A 15 -4.06 4.02 5.78
C ALA A 15 -4.67 5.30 6.33
N VAL A 16 -4.77 6.33 5.48
CA VAL A 16 -5.35 7.63 5.84
C VAL A 16 -6.45 8.02 4.85
N ASP A 17 -7.46 8.72 5.36
CA ASP A 17 -8.52 9.33 4.56
C ASP A 17 -9.26 8.36 3.60
N LEU A 18 -9.50 7.13 4.06
CA LEU A 18 -10.31 6.16 3.32
C LEU A 18 -11.72 6.71 3.08
N LYS A 19 -12.16 6.63 1.82
CA LYS A 19 -13.48 7.11 1.41
C LYS A 19 -14.46 5.95 1.32
N PRO A 20 -15.54 5.94 2.11
CA PRO A 20 -16.61 4.96 1.96
C PRO A 20 -17.18 4.97 0.55
N THR A 21 -17.35 3.79 -0.05
CA THR A 21 -18.01 3.67 -1.35
C THR A 21 -19.52 3.89 -1.22
N PRO A 22 -20.24 4.29 -2.29
CA PRO A 22 -21.70 4.38 -2.26
C PRO A 22 -22.36 3.08 -1.83
N TRP A 23 -21.76 1.94 -2.18
CA TRP A 23 -22.22 0.63 -1.77
C TRP A 23 -22.09 0.44 -0.25
N ALA A 24 -20.93 0.74 0.35
CA ALA A 24 -20.75 0.71 1.81
C ALA A 24 -21.73 1.63 2.56
N LEU A 25 -22.15 2.73 1.93
CA LEU A 25 -23.11 3.68 2.49
C LEU A 25 -24.57 3.23 2.41
N ARG A 26 -24.91 2.16 1.68
CA ARG A 26 -26.31 1.75 1.43
C ARG A 26 -27.12 1.48 2.69
N HIS A 27 -26.46 1.06 3.77
CA HIS A 27 -27.07 0.78 5.08
C HIS A 27 -26.92 1.93 6.08
N ALA A 28 -26.28 3.04 5.67
CA ALA A 28 -26.05 4.22 6.51
C ALA A 28 -27.21 5.24 6.48
N VAL A 29 -28.33 4.90 5.83
CA VAL A 29 -29.48 5.80 5.61
C VAL A 29 -29.96 6.42 6.92
N GLY A 30 -30.02 7.75 6.96
CA GLY A 30 -30.51 8.52 8.12
C GLY A 30 -29.44 8.95 9.13
N LYS A 31 -28.16 8.58 8.95
CA LYS A 31 -27.08 9.10 9.79
C LYS A 31 -26.60 10.44 9.25
N SER A 32 -26.79 11.52 10.01
CA SER A 32 -26.36 12.89 9.68
C SER A 32 -24.86 13.16 9.94
N GLY A 33 -24.05 12.11 10.14
CA GLY A 33 -22.62 12.20 10.42
C GLY A 33 -21.76 11.47 9.39
N SER A 34 -20.44 11.74 9.40
CA SER A 34 -19.48 11.04 8.55
C SER A 34 -19.52 9.54 8.83
N PHE A 35 -19.81 8.72 7.80
CA PHE A 35 -19.73 7.27 7.91
C PHE A 35 -18.28 6.85 8.16
N LEU A 36 -18.10 5.98 9.15
CA LEU A 36 -16.81 5.42 9.53
C LEU A 36 -16.81 3.95 9.17
N LEU A 37 -15.77 3.52 8.45
CA LEU A 37 -15.58 2.15 8.02
C LEU A 37 -15.15 1.28 9.21
N ASP A 38 -15.31 -0.03 9.04
CA ASP A 38 -14.58 -1.04 9.80
C ASP A 38 -13.52 -1.68 8.87
N PRO A 39 -12.38 -1.01 8.60
CA PRO A 39 -11.49 -1.45 7.53
C PRO A 39 -10.50 -2.55 7.93
N TYR A 40 -10.28 -3.47 7.00
CA TYR A 40 -9.10 -4.37 6.97
C TYR A 40 -8.48 -4.37 5.58
N LEU A 41 -7.22 -4.79 5.49
CA LEU A 41 -6.47 -4.91 4.24
C LEU A 41 -6.19 -6.38 3.94
N ALA A 42 -6.54 -6.82 2.74
CA ALA A 42 -6.16 -8.10 2.16
C ALA A 42 -4.88 -7.92 1.34
N LEU A 43 -3.90 -8.79 1.57
CA LEU A 43 -2.65 -8.84 0.82
C LEU A 43 -2.64 -10.06 -0.10
N ASN A 44 -2.55 -9.86 -1.41
CA ASN A 44 -2.41 -10.93 -2.39
C ASN A 44 -1.09 -10.82 -3.15
N LEU A 45 -0.50 -11.96 -3.47
CA LEU A 45 0.64 -12.10 -4.37
C LEU A 45 0.18 -12.90 -5.59
N ASP A 46 0.23 -12.32 -6.78
CA ASP A 46 -0.18 -12.97 -8.02
C ASP A 46 -1.52 -13.72 -7.91
N GLN A 47 -2.54 -13.02 -7.41
CA GLN A 47 -3.91 -13.54 -7.18
C GLN A 47 -4.04 -14.54 -6.02
N THR A 48 -2.95 -14.89 -5.33
CA THR A 48 -2.97 -15.77 -4.16
C THR A 48 -3.01 -14.95 -2.87
N ARG A 49 -3.99 -15.20 -2.00
CA ARG A 49 -4.10 -14.52 -0.70
C ARG A 49 -2.93 -14.90 0.21
N LEU A 50 -2.08 -13.93 0.55
CA LEU A 50 -1.02 -14.07 1.54
C LEU A 50 -1.54 -13.91 2.97
N GLY A 51 -2.51 -13.03 3.16
CA GLY A 51 -3.10 -12.80 4.47
C GLY A 51 -3.99 -11.56 4.51
N GLN A 52 -4.42 -11.20 5.70
CA GLN A 52 -5.19 -9.99 5.94
C GLN A 52 -4.84 -9.35 7.27
N THR A 53 -5.04 -8.05 7.35
CA THR A 53 -4.88 -7.33 8.61
C THR A 53 -6.06 -7.59 9.56
N ALA A 54 -5.87 -7.28 10.84
CA ALA A 54 -7.01 -7.17 11.75
C ALA A 54 -7.96 -6.04 11.32
N THR A 55 -9.27 -6.26 11.45
CA THR A 55 -10.27 -5.20 11.26
C THR A 55 -10.09 -4.12 12.32
N ARG A 56 -10.01 -2.86 11.89
CA ARG A 56 -10.11 -1.70 12.79
C ARG A 56 -11.54 -1.19 12.75
N THR A 57 -12.08 -0.82 13.90
CA THR A 57 -13.48 -0.42 13.98
C THR A 57 -13.64 1.09 13.88
N LYS A 58 -14.71 1.53 13.21
CA LYS A 58 -15.18 2.92 13.11
C LYS A 58 -14.04 3.91 12.84
N THR A 59 -13.28 3.69 11.78
CA THR A 59 -12.20 4.60 11.36
C THR A 59 -12.05 4.64 9.84
N ASN A 60 -11.75 5.83 9.32
CA ASN A 60 -11.30 6.01 7.94
C ASN A 60 -9.77 6.19 7.84
N SER A 61 -9.07 6.15 8.97
CA SER A 61 -7.60 6.20 9.05
C SER A 61 -7.09 5.07 9.96
N PRO A 62 -7.16 3.81 9.52
CA PRO A 62 -6.78 2.67 10.35
C PRO A 62 -5.26 2.51 10.49
N VAL A 63 -4.81 2.13 11.68
CA VAL A 63 -3.41 1.79 11.98
C VAL A 63 -3.32 0.30 12.32
N TRP A 64 -2.63 -0.49 11.50
CA TRP A 64 -2.51 -1.95 11.65
C TRP A 64 -1.16 -2.40 12.21
N HIS A 65 -0.04 -1.85 11.72
CA HIS A 65 1.33 -2.30 12.02
C HIS A 65 1.50 -3.83 11.92
N GLN A 66 0.92 -4.45 10.89
CA GLN A 66 0.95 -5.90 10.71
C GLN A 66 2.01 -6.31 9.69
N GLU A 67 2.74 -7.38 9.99
CA GLU A 67 3.78 -7.92 9.11
C GLU A 67 3.34 -9.24 8.46
N PHE A 68 3.67 -9.39 7.19
CA PHE A 68 3.55 -10.61 6.41
C PHE A 68 4.94 -11.01 5.91
N CYS A 69 5.28 -12.28 6.04
CA CYS A 69 6.55 -12.82 5.52
C CYS A 69 6.24 -14.08 4.72
N THR A 70 6.73 -14.16 3.49
CA THR A 70 6.53 -15.34 2.63
C THR A 70 7.71 -15.58 1.71
N GLU A 71 7.96 -16.84 1.38
CA GLU A 71 8.87 -17.21 0.29
C GLU A 71 8.11 -17.07 -1.04
N VAL A 72 8.71 -16.35 -1.98
CA VAL A 72 8.14 -16.07 -3.30
C VAL A 72 8.97 -16.76 -4.36
N ARG A 73 8.28 -17.40 -5.30
CA ARG A 73 8.87 -18.02 -6.49
C ARG A 73 8.20 -17.41 -7.71
N GLU A 74 8.99 -16.75 -8.55
CA GLU A 74 8.53 -16.10 -9.79
C GLU A 74 7.39 -15.08 -9.61
N GLY A 75 7.41 -14.36 -8.48
CA GLY A 75 6.42 -13.35 -8.12
C GLY A 75 6.41 -12.16 -9.06
N ARG A 76 5.22 -11.64 -9.39
CA ARG A 76 5.06 -10.50 -10.33
C ARG A 76 4.44 -9.28 -9.69
N SER A 77 3.39 -9.46 -8.89
CA SER A 77 2.55 -8.37 -8.41
C SER A 77 2.08 -8.59 -6.98
N LEU A 78 2.14 -7.52 -6.19
CA LEU A 78 1.58 -7.46 -4.85
C LEU A 78 0.34 -6.57 -4.88
N GLU A 79 -0.79 -7.13 -4.50
CA GLU A 79 -2.08 -6.44 -4.44
C GLU A 79 -2.47 -6.19 -2.99
N LEU A 80 -2.79 -4.95 -2.68
CA LEU A 80 -3.27 -4.49 -1.37
C LEU A 80 -4.69 -3.98 -1.55
N SER A 81 -5.68 -4.73 -1.06
CA SER A 81 -7.10 -4.39 -1.21
C SER A 81 -7.73 -4.15 0.15
N VAL A 82 -8.28 -2.96 0.35
CA VAL A 82 -8.98 -2.54 1.57
C VAL A 82 -10.46 -2.81 1.44
N PHE A 83 -11.04 -3.39 2.48
CA PHE A 83 -12.46 -3.73 2.56
C PHE A 83 -13.06 -3.18 3.86
N HIS A 84 -14.37 -2.94 3.84
CA HIS A 84 -15.19 -2.71 5.01
C HIS A 84 -15.83 -4.03 5.45
N ASP A 85 -15.53 -4.44 6.68
CA ASP A 85 -16.12 -5.61 7.34
C ASP A 85 -17.63 -5.39 7.53
N ALA A 86 -18.43 -6.06 6.70
CA ALA A 86 -19.87 -5.88 6.67
C ALA A 86 -20.53 -6.84 7.67
N PRO A 87 -21.45 -6.38 8.54
CA PRO A 87 -22.07 -7.25 9.55
C PRO A 87 -22.78 -8.49 8.99
N ILE A 88 -23.25 -8.41 7.74
CA ILE A 88 -23.98 -9.47 7.05
C ILE A 88 -23.59 -9.47 5.57
N GLY A 89 -23.23 -10.65 5.06
CA GLY A 89 -22.95 -10.86 3.64
C GLY A 89 -21.47 -10.76 3.32
N TYR A 90 -21.16 -10.29 2.11
CA TYR A 90 -19.79 -10.04 1.66
C TYR A 90 -19.32 -8.66 2.08
N ASP A 91 -18.03 -8.57 2.38
CA ASP A 91 -17.36 -7.31 2.72
C ASP A 91 -17.31 -6.36 1.52
N ASP A 92 -17.47 -5.07 1.82
CA ASP A 92 -17.56 -4.06 0.78
C ASP A 92 -16.16 -3.57 0.40
N PHE A 93 -15.79 -3.70 -0.87
CA PHE A 93 -14.53 -3.14 -1.38
C PHE A 93 -14.48 -1.62 -1.20
N VAL A 94 -13.32 -1.12 -0.77
CA VAL A 94 -13.07 0.31 -0.51
C VAL A 94 -12.00 0.86 -1.45
N ALA A 95 -10.81 0.25 -1.46
CA ALA A 95 -9.66 0.75 -2.22
C ALA A 95 -8.70 -0.38 -2.58
N ASN A 96 -7.88 -0.16 -3.61
CA ASN A 96 -6.84 -1.08 -4.05
C ASN A 96 -5.55 -0.32 -4.37
N CYS A 97 -4.42 -0.96 -4.10
CA CYS A 97 -3.12 -0.60 -4.66
C CYS A 97 -2.46 -1.87 -5.20
N THR A 98 -1.89 -1.81 -6.40
CA THR A 98 -1.11 -2.90 -6.98
C THR A 98 0.30 -2.43 -7.25
N ILE A 99 1.29 -3.17 -6.74
CA ILE A 99 2.72 -2.90 -6.90
C ILE A 99 3.30 -4.01 -7.77
N GLN A 100 3.95 -3.66 -8.88
CA GLN A 100 4.70 -4.63 -9.66
C GLN A 100 6.04 -4.89 -8.98
N LEU A 101 6.35 -6.16 -8.72
CA LEU A 101 7.61 -6.56 -8.09
C LEU A 101 8.81 -6.30 -9.00
N GLU A 102 8.60 -6.21 -10.32
CA GLU A 102 9.64 -5.77 -11.25
C GLU A 102 10.13 -4.34 -10.99
N ASP A 103 9.24 -3.42 -10.61
CA ASP A 103 9.59 -2.04 -10.26
C ASP A 103 10.49 -1.99 -9.02
N LEU A 104 10.33 -2.97 -8.12
CA LEU A 104 11.17 -3.13 -6.93
C LEU A 104 12.57 -3.66 -7.29
N LEU A 105 12.65 -4.54 -8.29
CA LEU A 105 13.92 -5.12 -8.75
C LEU A 105 14.77 -4.11 -9.54
N GLN A 106 14.14 -3.26 -10.35
CA GLN A 106 14.83 -2.31 -11.23
C GLN A 106 15.43 -1.12 -10.47
N ASN A 107 14.85 -0.75 -9.33
CA ASN A 107 15.29 0.41 -8.56
C ASN A 107 16.53 0.18 -7.68
N GLY A 108 17.09 -1.04 -7.63
CA GLY A 108 18.34 -1.36 -6.92
C GLY A 108 18.31 -1.07 -5.41
N THR A 109 17.15 -0.75 -4.84
CA THR A 109 16.98 -0.24 -3.48
C THR A 109 16.97 -1.37 -2.48
N ARG A 110 18.13 -1.59 -1.86
CA ARG A 110 18.23 -2.22 -0.53
C ARG A 110 17.56 -1.25 0.45
N HIS A 111 16.44 -1.66 1.05
CA HIS A 111 15.56 -0.84 1.92
C HIS A 111 14.71 0.17 1.16
N TYR A 112 13.42 -0.13 1.08
CA TYR A 112 12.40 0.85 0.73
C TYR A 112 11.67 1.20 2.03
N GLU A 113 12.05 2.32 2.65
CA GLU A 113 11.45 2.80 3.91
C GLU A 113 10.52 4.00 3.71
N ASP A 114 10.35 4.49 2.47
CA ASP A 114 9.87 5.86 2.26
C ASP A 114 8.78 6.00 1.16
N TRP A 115 7.92 4.99 1.00
CA TRP A 115 6.65 5.21 0.28
C TRP A 115 5.63 5.87 1.20
N GLU A 116 5.62 7.20 1.24
CA GLU A 116 4.41 7.95 1.58
C GLU A 116 3.51 8.09 0.34
N LEU A 117 3.04 6.97 -0.19
CA LEU A 117 1.95 6.98 -1.17
C LEU A 117 0.67 6.69 -0.40
N PHE A 118 -0.14 7.73 -0.19
CA PHE A 118 -1.44 7.65 0.49
C PHE A 118 -1.39 7.12 1.94
N GLY A 119 -0.30 7.38 2.68
CA GLY A 119 -0.14 7.02 4.09
C GLY A 119 0.18 5.53 4.38
N LEU A 120 0.42 4.70 3.36
CA LEU A 120 0.82 3.30 3.55
C LEU A 120 2.35 3.18 3.64
N ALA A 121 2.92 3.25 4.85
CA ALA A 121 4.34 2.94 5.05
C ALA A 121 4.60 1.43 4.89
N LEU A 122 5.17 1.04 3.75
CA LEU A 122 5.54 -0.34 3.43
C LEU A 122 7.04 -0.56 3.72
N HIS A 123 7.37 -1.30 4.77
CA HIS A 123 8.77 -1.63 5.08
C HIS A 123 9.11 -3.00 4.47
N LEU A 124 9.89 -2.98 3.39
CA LEU A 124 10.40 -4.19 2.73
C LEU A 124 11.86 -4.44 3.14
N VAL A 125 12.10 -5.49 3.94
CA VAL A 125 13.47 -5.91 4.31
C VAL A 125 13.84 -7.15 3.53
N TRP A 126 14.89 -7.06 2.70
CA TRP A 126 15.45 -8.20 1.99
C TRP A 126 16.52 -8.88 2.85
N ALA A 127 16.40 -10.20 3.04
CA ALA A 127 17.41 -11.00 3.72
C ALA A 127 18.13 -11.91 2.71
N SER A 128 19.24 -11.43 2.16
CA SER A 128 20.41 -12.27 1.93
C SER A 128 21.67 -11.40 1.93
N GLN A 129 22.66 -11.87 2.68
CA GLN A 129 23.89 -11.19 3.08
C GLN A 129 24.73 -10.68 1.88
N VAL A 130 25.37 -9.51 2.05
CA VAL A 130 26.75 -9.14 1.63
C VAL A 130 26.86 -7.65 1.19
N ARG A 131 27.47 -6.88 2.12
CA ARG A 131 28.38 -5.71 1.99
C ARG A 131 27.91 -4.37 1.37
N LEU A 132 28.04 -3.35 2.23
CA LEU A 132 28.51 -1.95 2.16
C LEU A 132 28.43 -1.08 0.87
N ALA A 133 27.87 0.12 1.11
CA ALA A 133 28.25 1.45 0.62
C ALA A 133 28.04 1.80 -0.86
N VAL A 134 27.82 3.12 -1.11
CA VAL A 134 27.53 3.81 -2.39
C VAL A 134 26.03 3.75 -2.71
N ALA A 135 25.23 4.84 -2.71
CA ALA A 135 25.47 6.18 -3.21
C ALA A 135 24.58 7.23 -2.53
N LEU A 136 25.16 8.10 -1.70
CA LEU A 136 24.51 9.31 -1.15
C LEU A 136 24.61 10.53 -2.08
N SER A 137 25.11 10.37 -3.31
CA SER A 137 25.50 11.51 -4.16
C SER A 137 24.54 11.84 -5.31
N GLN A 138 23.66 10.93 -5.72
CA GLN A 138 22.90 11.12 -6.98
C GLN A 138 21.44 11.57 -6.77
N PHE A 139 20.91 11.48 -5.55
CA PHE A 139 19.53 11.85 -5.25
C PHE A 139 19.28 13.36 -5.08
N ILE A 140 20.31 14.14 -4.68
CA ILE A 140 20.18 15.61 -4.54
C ILE A 140 20.05 16.31 -5.91
N ALA A 141 20.66 15.76 -6.97
CA ALA A 141 20.61 16.35 -8.31
C ALA A 141 19.24 16.18 -8.99
N PHE A 142 18.48 15.13 -8.66
CA PHE A 142 17.17 14.86 -9.23
C PHE A 142 16.06 15.68 -8.56
N LEU A 143 16.15 15.89 -7.24
CA LEU A 143 15.21 16.71 -6.48
C LEU A 143 15.29 18.21 -6.84
N LEU A 144 16.47 18.74 -7.20
CA LEU A 144 16.61 20.12 -7.70
C LEU A 144 16.00 20.33 -9.10
N SER A 145 15.92 19.28 -9.92
CA SER A 145 15.34 19.34 -11.27
C SER A 145 13.80 19.25 -11.28
N LEU A 146 13.22 18.55 -10.30
CA LEU A 146 11.76 18.42 -10.16
C LEU A 146 11.10 19.61 -9.46
N CYS A 147 11.83 20.32 -8.58
CA CYS A 147 11.30 21.50 -7.90
C CYS A 147 11.06 22.69 -8.86
N THR A 148 11.76 22.75 -10.01
CA THR A 148 11.59 23.81 -11.02
C THR A 148 10.42 23.60 -11.99
N ARG A 149 9.76 22.41 -12.01
CA ARG A 149 8.61 22.14 -12.90
C ARG A 149 7.24 22.35 -12.26
N ARG A 150 7.15 22.59 -10.95
CA ARG A 150 5.89 22.88 -10.25
C ARG A 150 5.52 24.37 -10.36
N ASN A 151 5.40 24.88 -11.58
CA ASN A 151 4.72 26.16 -11.84
C ASN A 151 4.19 26.20 -13.28
N ARG A 152 3.00 25.63 -13.50
CA ARG A 152 1.89 26.22 -14.27
C ARG A 152 0.75 25.21 -14.48
N SER A 153 -0.38 25.57 -13.88
CA SER A 153 -1.73 25.50 -14.44
C SER A 153 -2.33 24.14 -14.79
N CYS A 154 -3.34 23.73 -14.02
CA CYS A 154 -4.60 23.27 -14.61
C CYS A 154 -5.76 23.93 -13.84
N CYS A 155 -6.42 24.86 -14.54
CA CYS A 155 -7.65 25.52 -14.14
C CYS A 155 -8.84 24.56 -14.23
N PHE A 156 -9.85 24.86 -13.42
CA PHE A 156 -11.22 24.35 -13.50
C PHE A 156 -11.78 24.36 -14.94
N LEU A 157 -12.39 23.23 -15.33
CA LEU A 157 -13.81 23.10 -15.69
C LEU A 157 -14.17 21.61 -15.75
#